data_AF-A0A3L9MJM6-F1
#
_entry.id   AF-A0A3L9MJM6-F1
#
_cell.length_a   1.000
_cell.length_b   1.000
_cell.length_c   1.000
_cell.angle_alpha   90.00
_cell.angle_beta   90.00
_cell.angle_gamma   90.00
#
_symmetry.space_group_name_H-M   'P 1'
#
loop_
_entity.id
_entity.type
_entity.pdbx_description
1 polymer ?
#
loop_
_entity_poly.entity_id
_entity_poly.type
_entity_poly.pdbx_seq_one_letter_code
_entity_poly.pdbx_strand_id
1 'polypeptide(L)'
;MTNKESQNQEIERDDIFDRSNLINQSRESSHAIHEGEGKSFWFKLMFYFMLFVVGSLIYRGYILYSTNDYLFRSFLNEDAPEMPQWYPITTLVLSFLALIGLFLTYAFKKLGPILVVAALFVSATVQPEFMADGTLYTLFALFVFIGYGLAVIYPYWHKFK
;
A
#
# COMPACT_ATOMS: atom_id res chain seq x y z
N MET A 1 -18.95 55.42 34.42
CA MET A 1 -19.23 53.97 34.27
C MET A 1 -18.56 53.40 33.01
N THR A 2 -17.32 53.79 32.69
CA THR A 2 -16.72 53.60 31.35
C THR A 2 -15.37 52.88 31.37
N ASN A 3 -15.03 52.17 32.45
CA ASN A 3 -13.70 51.56 32.62
C ASN A 3 -13.71 50.01 32.61
N LYS A 4 -14.87 49.36 32.70
CA LYS A 4 -14.98 47.89 32.69
C LYS A 4 -15.16 47.28 31.29
N GLU A 5 -15.88 47.97 30.41
CA GLU A 5 -16.14 47.48 29.05
C GLU A 5 -14.88 47.55 28.17
N SER A 6 -14.07 48.61 28.34
CA SER A 6 -12.81 48.78 27.62
C SER A 6 -11.76 47.72 28.01
N GLN A 7 -11.67 47.36 29.29
CA GLN A 7 -10.76 46.32 29.77
C GLN A 7 -11.18 44.92 29.27
N ASN A 8 -12.48 44.62 29.24
CA ASN A 8 -12.95 43.32 28.74
C ASN A 8 -12.71 43.17 27.23
N GLN A 9 -12.84 44.24 26.43
CA GLN A 9 -12.55 44.19 24.99
C GLN A 9 -11.06 44.10 24.67
N GLU A 10 -10.20 44.65 25.53
CA GLU A 10 -8.74 44.58 25.38
C GLU A 10 -8.22 43.18 25.75
N ILE A 11 -8.75 42.58 26.83
CA ILE A 11 -8.49 41.18 27.21
C ILE A 11 -8.95 40.22 26.10
N GLU A 12 -10.16 40.40 25.56
CA GLU A 12 -10.68 39.55 24.50
C GLU A 12 -9.89 39.67 23.18
N ARG A 13 -9.31 40.85 22.89
CA ARG A 13 -8.43 41.02 21.71
C ARG A 13 -7.09 40.35 21.90
N ASP A 14 -6.49 40.43 23.07
CA ASP A 14 -5.19 39.81 23.36
C ASP A 14 -5.27 38.28 23.30
N ASP A 15 -6.40 37.70 23.71
CA ASP A 15 -6.67 36.25 23.66
C ASP A 15 -6.80 35.70 22.22
N ILE A 16 -7.29 36.52 21.28
CA ILE A 16 -7.47 36.18 19.85
C ILE A 16 -6.13 36.20 19.10
N PHE A 17 -5.19 37.07 19.49
CA PHE A 17 -3.86 37.17 18.88
C PHE A 17 -2.79 36.37 19.63
N ASP A 18 -3.15 35.68 20.71
CA ASP A 18 -2.23 34.80 21.41
C ASP A 18 -1.80 33.64 20.50
N ARG A 19 -0.54 33.70 20.06
CA ARG A 19 0.12 32.65 19.29
C ARG A 19 -0.03 31.28 19.95
N SER A 20 -0.15 31.21 21.27
CA SER A 20 -0.30 29.96 22.01
C SER A 20 -1.60 29.23 21.63
N ASN A 21 -2.71 29.96 21.47
CA ASN A 21 -4.01 29.42 21.07
C ASN A 21 -4.01 28.99 19.59
N LEU A 22 -3.38 29.78 18.71
CA LEU A 22 -3.21 29.42 17.30
C LEU A 22 -2.33 28.17 17.12
N ILE A 23 -1.27 28.04 17.92
CA ILE A 23 -0.39 26.86 17.92
C ILE A 23 -1.12 25.65 18.50
N ASN A 24 -1.93 25.82 19.54
CA ASN A 24 -2.73 24.73 20.11
C ASN A 24 -3.84 24.28 19.16
N GLN A 25 -4.55 25.19 18.50
CA GLN A 25 -5.56 24.86 17.50
C GLN A 25 -4.95 24.22 16.24
N SER A 26 -3.75 24.67 15.82
CA SER A 26 -2.95 23.99 14.79
C SER A 26 -2.53 22.58 15.21
N ARG A 27 -2.15 22.40 16.48
CA ARG A 27 -1.78 21.07 17.02
C ARG A 27 -2.99 20.17 17.15
N GLU A 28 -4.12 20.70 17.60
CA GLU A 28 -5.36 19.96 17.81
C GLU A 28 -6.01 19.57 16.48
N SER A 29 -6.00 20.45 15.47
CA SER A 29 -6.40 20.07 14.11
C SER A 29 -5.44 19.07 13.46
N SER A 30 -4.13 19.19 13.69
CA SER A 30 -3.15 18.21 13.23
C SER A 30 -3.27 16.85 13.94
N HIS A 31 -3.68 16.83 15.21
CA HIS A 31 -3.92 15.62 15.99
C HIS A 31 -5.29 14.99 15.67
N ALA A 32 -6.33 15.79 15.47
CA ALA A 32 -7.69 15.33 15.15
C ALA A 32 -7.77 14.67 13.77
N ILE A 33 -6.89 15.00 12.83
CA ILE A 33 -6.80 14.31 11.53
C ILE A 33 -6.26 12.86 11.71
N HIS A 34 -5.64 12.54 12.85
CA HIS A 34 -5.05 11.23 13.13
C HIS A 34 -5.78 10.39 14.20
N GLU A 35 -6.78 10.94 14.90
CA GLU A 35 -7.52 10.27 15.99
C GLU A 35 -8.86 9.63 15.59
N GLY A 36 -8.96 9.15 14.35
CA GLY A 36 -9.89 8.06 14.08
C GLY A 36 -9.29 6.75 14.58
N GLU A 37 -9.90 6.09 15.57
CA GLU A 37 -9.55 4.70 15.95
C GLU A 37 -9.63 3.72 14.75
N GLY A 38 -10.31 4.13 13.66
CA GLY A 38 -10.39 3.41 12.40
C GLY A 38 -9.21 3.65 11.44
N LYS A 39 -8.95 2.66 10.58
CA LYS A 39 -8.08 2.80 9.41
C LYS A 39 -8.60 3.92 8.51
N SER A 40 -7.73 4.83 8.05
CA SER A 40 -8.15 5.91 7.15
C SER A 40 -8.77 5.38 5.86
N PHE A 41 -9.55 6.24 5.21
CA PHE A 41 -10.05 5.99 3.86
C PHE A 41 -8.91 5.60 2.91
N TRP A 42 -7.80 6.36 2.93
CA TRP A 42 -6.62 6.08 2.11
C TRP A 42 -5.99 4.71 2.39
N PHE A 43 -5.92 4.31 3.67
CA PHE A 43 -5.43 2.97 4.05
C PHE A 43 -6.33 1.86 3.50
N LYS A 44 -7.65 2.00 3.62
CA LYS A 44 -8.61 1.03 3.09
C LYS A 44 -8.55 0.96 1.56
N LEU A 45 -8.54 2.12 0.90
CA LEU A 45 -8.46 2.22 -0.57
C LEU A 45 -7.17 1.57 -1.08
N MET A 46 -6.02 1.90 -0.49
CA MET A 46 -4.74 1.28 -0.83
C MET A 46 -4.80 -0.24 -0.62
N PHE A 47 -5.34 -0.71 0.51
CA PHE A 47 -5.48 -2.13 0.77
C PHE A 47 -6.34 -2.85 -0.29
N TYR A 48 -7.52 -2.33 -0.63
CA TYR A 48 -8.37 -2.92 -1.66
C TYR A 48 -7.71 -2.89 -3.04
N PHE A 49 -7.02 -1.79 -3.38
CA PHE A 49 -6.28 -1.68 -4.62
C PHE A 49 -5.17 -2.73 -4.70
N MET A 50 -4.37 -2.88 -3.64
CA MET A 50 -3.33 -3.91 -3.57
C MET A 50 -3.91 -5.32 -3.56
N LEU A 51 -5.07 -5.53 -2.93
CA LEU A 51 -5.75 -6.82 -2.96
C LEU A 51 -6.20 -7.17 -4.38
N PHE A 52 -6.67 -6.19 -5.14
CA PHE A 52 -6.98 -6.35 -6.56
C PHE A 52 -5.73 -6.68 -7.39
N VAL A 53 -4.63 -5.93 -7.20
CA VAL A 53 -3.37 -6.13 -7.94
C VAL A 53 -2.66 -7.46 -7.58
N VAL A 54 -2.70 -7.89 -6.33
CA VAL A 54 -2.16 -9.20 -5.94
C VAL A 54 -3.12 -10.32 -6.35
N GLY A 55 -4.43 -10.08 -6.29
CA GLY A 55 -5.45 -11.03 -6.74
C GLY A 55 -5.35 -11.33 -8.24
N SER A 56 -5.05 -10.33 -9.06
CA SER A 56 -4.80 -10.53 -10.50
C SER A 56 -3.50 -11.31 -10.77
N LEU A 57 -2.46 -11.18 -9.93
CA LEU A 57 -1.28 -12.05 -10.01
C LEU A 57 -1.62 -13.53 -9.73
N ILE A 58 -2.50 -13.78 -8.76
CA ILE A 58 -3.01 -15.13 -8.49
C ILE A 58 -3.81 -15.64 -9.69
N TYR A 59 -4.73 -14.82 -10.24
CA TYR A 59 -5.51 -15.18 -11.43
C TYR A 59 -4.61 -15.50 -12.62
N ARG A 60 -3.57 -14.69 -12.85
CA ARG A 60 -2.55 -14.95 -13.86
C ARG A 60 -1.85 -16.29 -13.61
N GLY A 61 -1.39 -16.54 -12.39
CA GLY A 61 -0.77 -17.82 -12.02
C GLY A 61 -1.69 -19.01 -12.30
N TYR A 62 -2.99 -18.86 -12.07
CA TYR A 62 -4.00 -19.87 -12.40
C TYR A 62 -4.17 -20.07 -13.91
N ILE A 63 -4.23 -18.99 -14.70
CA ILE A 63 -4.30 -19.09 -16.16
C ILE A 63 -3.07 -19.81 -16.70
N LEU A 64 -1.86 -19.38 -16.30
CA LEU A 64 -0.60 -20.04 -16.69
C LEU A 64 -0.60 -21.54 -16.35
N TYR A 65 -1.12 -21.91 -15.18
CA TYR A 65 -1.23 -23.30 -14.76
C TYR A 65 -2.24 -24.09 -15.62
N SER A 66 -3.37 -23.48 -15.96
CA SER A 66 -4.43 -24.11 -16.75
C SER A 66 -4.09 -24.22 -18.22
N THR A 67 -3.43 -23.23 -18.80
CA THR A 67 -3.09 -23.20 -20.23
C THR A 67 -1.74 -23.85 -20.52
N ASN A 68 -0.87 -23.98 -19.50
CA ASN A 68 0.53 -24.36 -19.65
C ASN A 68 1.27 -23.55 -20.73
N ASP A 69 0.86 -22.30 -20.93
CA ASP A 69 1.45 -21.41 -21.91
C ASP A 69 1.53 -19.98 -21.37
N TYR A 70 2.53 -19.22 -21.85
CA TYR A 70 2.62 -17.80 -21.52
C TYR A 70 1.42 -17.06 -22.09
N LEU A 71 0.90 -16.10 -21.33
CA LEU A 71 -0.38 -15.44 -21.60
C LEU A 71 -0.44 -14.65 -22.93
N PHE A 72 0.68 -14.55 -23.67
CA PHE A 72 0.79 -13.86 -24.97
C PHE A 72 1.80 -14.51 -25.93
N ARG A 73 2.20 -15.78 -25.71
CA ARG A 73 3.20 -16.46 -26.56
C ARG A 73 2.84 -16.37 -28.05
N SER A 74 1.60 -16.73 -28.36
CA SER A 74 1.06 -16.73 -29.72
C SER A 74 0.93 -15.34 -30.37
N PHE A 75 0.97 -14.25 -29.60
CA PHE A 75 0.79 -12.89 -30.11
C PHE A 75 2.09 -12.08 -30.21
N LEU A 76 3.10 -12.41 -29.40
CA LEU A 76 4.30 -11.57 -29.25
C LEU A 76 5.60 -12.27 -29.62
N ASN A 77 5.69 -13.60 -29.53
CA ASN A 77 6.93 -14.32 -29.85
C ASN A 77 6.70 -15.83 -30.05
N GLU A 78 6.57 -16.27 -31.31
CA GLU A 78 6.42 -17.71 -31.65
C GLU A 78 7.67 -18.53 -31.30
N ASP A 79 8.86 -17.89 -31.28
CA ASP A 79 10.14 -18.51 -30.94
C ASP A 79 10.42 -18.60 -29.42
N ALA A 80 9.47 -18.18 -28.58
CA ALA A 80 9.68 -18.23 -27.13
C ALA A 80 9.83 -19.71 -26.65
N PRO A 81 10.84 -20.00 -25.83
CA PRO A 81 11.07 -21.32 -25.25
C PRO A 81 9.86 -21.77 -24.44
N GLU A 82 9.69 -23.08 -24.32
CA GLU A 82 8.58 -23.66 -23.57
C GLU A 82 8.61 -23.20 -22.11
N MET A 83 7.43 -22.84 -21.59
CA MET A 83 7.30 -22.39 -20.21
C MET A 83 7.70 -23.50 -19.24
N PRO A 84 8.62 -23.24 -18.29
CA PRO A 84 8.99 -24.24 -17.29
C PRO A 84 7.79 -24.60 -16.40
N GLN A 85 7.56 -25.89 -16.17
CA GLN A 85 6.42 -26.37 -15.38
C GLN A 85 6.38 -25.86 -13.93
N TRP A 86 7.54 -25.48 -13.38
CA TRP A 86 7.62 -24.90 -12.03
C TRP A 86 7.16 -23.43 -11.97
N TYR A 87 7.16 -22.71 -13.10
CA TYR A 87 6.89 -21.27 -13.13
C TYR A 87 5.46 -20.90 -12.72
N PRO A 88 4.40 -21.56 -13.21
CA PRO A 88 3.03 -21.29 -12.75
C PRO A 88 2.85 -21.55 -11.25
N ILE A 89 3.46 -22.63 -10.75
CA ILE A 89 3.37 -23.03 -9.34
C ILE A 89 4.06 -22.00 -8.45
N THR A 90 5.28 -21.59 -8.79
CA THR A 90 6.02 -20.56 -8.05
C THR A 90 5.30 -19.22 -8.09
N THR A 91 4.72 -18.84 -9.23
CA THR A 91 3.91 -17.62 -9.37
C THR A 91 2.72 -17.64 -8.42
N LEU A 92 1.98 -18.76 -8.36
CA LEU A 92 0.86 -18.92 -7.43
C LEU A 92 1.33 -18.83 -5.97
N VAL A 93 2.35 -19.59 -5.60
CA VAL A 93 2.86 -19.64 -4.22
C VAL A 93 3.32 -18.25 -3.75
N LEU A 94 4.09 -17.53 -4.57
CA LEU A 94 4.58 -16.20 -4.24
C LEU A 94 3.44 -15.16 -4.19
N SER A 95 2.44 -15.29 -5.07
CA SER A 95 1.26 -14.41 -5.02
C SER A 95 0.41 -14.66 -3.77
N PHE A 96 0.27 -15.91 -3.34
CA PHE A 96 -0.37 -16.25 -2.06
C PHE A 96 0.42 -15.72 -0.86
N LEU A 97 1.75 -15.84 -0.87
CA LEU A 97 2.63 -15.24 0.14
C LEU A 97 2.48 -13.72 0.22
N ALA A 98 2.41 -13.05 -0.93
CA ALA A 98 2.14 -11.62 -0.99
C ALA A 98 0.75 -11.27 -0.41
N LEU A 99 -0.27 -12.09 -0.69
CA LEU A 99 -1.62 -11.90 -0.14
C LEU A 99 -1.65 -12.07 1.39
N ILE A 100 -0.93 -13.07 1.91
CA ILE A 100 -0.73 -13.26 3.36
C ILE A 100 -0.04 -12.03 3.95
N GLY A 101 1.04 -11.56 3.34
CA GLY A 101 1.75 -10.35 3.76
C GLY A 101 0.85 -9.12 3.79
N LEU A 102 -0.04 -8.97 2.80
CA LEU A 102 -0.99 -7.88 2.71
C LEU A 102 -2.01 -7.95 3.86
N PHE A 103 -2.52 -9.14 4.17
CA PHE A 103 -3.41 -9.35 5.31
C PHE A 103 -2.71 -9.04 6.65
N LEU A 104 -1.46 -9.46 6.82
CA LEU A 104 -0.65 -9.11 7.98
C LEU A 104 -0.43 -7.59 8.09
N THR A 105 -0.23 -6.91 6.95
CA THR A 105 -0.13 -5.45 6.89
C THR A 105 -1.41 -4.78 7.37
N TYR A 106 -2.57 -5.30 6.96
CA TYR A 106 -3.88 -4.84 7.44
C TYR A 106 -4.08 -5.10 8.93
N ALA A 107 -3.48 -6.15 9.48
CA ALA A 107 -3.49 -6.46 10.91
C ALA A 107 -2.41 -5.71 11.71
N PHE A 108 -1.69 -4.75 11.11
CA PHE A 108 -0.59 -4.02 11.72
C PHE A 108 0.51 -4.95 12.29
N LYS A 109 0.90 -5.99 11.54
CA LYS A 109 2.04 -6.85 11.87
C LYS A 109 3.27 -6.40 11.10
N LYS A 110 4.40 -6.14 11.79
CA LYS A 110 5.63 -5.64 11.14
C LYS A 110 6.15 -6.53 10.01
N LEU A 111 5.90 -7.83 10.14
CA LEU A 111 6.27 -8.81 9.14
C LEU A 111 5.47 -8.68 7.83
N GLY A 112 4.28 -8.07 7.86
CA GLY A 112 3.39 -7.96 6.71
C GLY A 112 4.02 -7.25 5.52
N PRO A 113 4.41 -5.96 5.65
CA PRO A 113 5.00 -5.20 4.55
C PRO A 113 6.28 -5.86 4.01
N ILE A 114 7.09 -6.42 4.91
CA ILE A 114 8.33 -7.12 4.56
C ILE A 114 8.02 -8.34 3.70
N LEU A 115 7.00 -9.13 4.08
CA LEU A 115 6.60 -10.33 3.36
C LEU A 115 6.03 -9.98 1.97
N VAL A 116 5.23 -8.91 1.84
CA VAL A 116 4.72 -8.44 0.55
C VAL A 116 5.89 -8.07 -0.37
N VAL A 117 6.82 -7.23 0.11
CA VAL A 117 7.98 -6.80 -0.68
C VAL A 117 8.85 -7.99 -1.07
N ALA A 118 9.18 -8.87 -0.12
CA ALA A 118 9.99 -10.04 -0.40
C ALA A 118 9.34 -10.97 -1.43
N ALA A 119 8.05 -11.27 -1.28
CA ALA A 119 7.33 -12.15 -2.18
C ALA A 119 7.24 -11.58 -3.61
N LEU A 120 6.90 -10.29 -3.74
CA LEU A 120 6.82 -9.62 -5.04
C LEU A 120 8.21 -9.44 -5.68
N PHE A 121 9.23 -9.14 -4.89
CA PHE A 121 10.60 -9.03 -5.38
C PHE A 121 11.12 -10.37 -5.89
N VAL A 122 10.99 -11.44 -5.11
CA VAL A 122 11.38 -12.79 -5.54
C VAL A 122 10.59 -13.21 -6.77
N SER A 123 9.28 -12.88 -6.83
CA SER A 123 8.44 -13.16 -7.98
C SER A 123 8.90 -12.42 -9.24
N ALA A 124 9.48 -11.23 -9.11
CA ALA A 124 10.07 -10.50 -10.24
C ALA A 124 11.43 -11.08 -10.66
N THR A 125 12.24 -11.60 -9.73
CA THR A 125 13.58 -12.13 -10.04
C THR A 125 13.59 -13.56 -10.57
N VAL A 126 12.58 -14.36 -10.18
CA VAL A 126 12.49 -15.80 -10.54
C VAL A 126 11.80 -16.00 -11.89
N GLN A 127 11.46 -14.92 -12.60
CA GLN A 127 10.80 -15.05 -13.89
C GLN A 127 11.74 -15.63 -14.94
N PRO A 128 11.29 -16.65 -15.70
CA PRO A 128 12.12 -17.29 -16.71
C PRO A 128 12.47 -16.32 -17.85
N GLU A 129 11.57 -15.38 -18.16
CA GLU A 129 11.77 -14.39 -19.22
C GLU A 129 11.22 -13.02 -18.85
N PHE A 130 11.84 -11.97 -19.40
CA PHE A 130 11.42 -10.58 -19.23
C PHE A 130 10.23 -10.27 -20.16
N MET A 131 9.03 -10.64 -19.72
CA MET A 131 7.80 -10.43 -20.48
C MET A 131 6.97 -9.28 -19.92
N ALA A 132 6.23 -8.59 -20.80
CA ALA A 132 5.35 -7.49 -20.41
C ALA A 132 4.28 -7.93 -19.39
N ASP A 133 3.71 -9.11 -19.58
CA ASP A 133 2.68 -9.65 -18.69
C ASP A 133 3.24 -10.25 -17.39
N GLY A 134 4.46 -10.79 -17.45
CA GLY A 134 5.11 -11.35 -16.27
C GLY A 134 5.81 -10.30 -15.44
N THR A 135 6.87 -9.74 -16.02
CA THR A 135 7.88 -9.04 -15.24
C THR A 135 7.42 -7.64 -14.97
N LEU A 136 6.86 -6.99 -15.99
CA LEU A 136 6.33 -5.64 -15.87
C LEU A 136 5.16 -5.58 -14.90
N TYR A 137 4.27 -6.57 -14.91
CA TYR A 137 3.12 -6.59 -14.01
C TYR A 137 3.52 -6.82 -12.55
N THR A 138 4.42 -7.78 -12.27
CA THR A 138 4.94 -8.00 -10.92
C THR A 138 5.77 -6.81 -10.43
N LEU A 139 6.59 -6.19 -11.31
CA LEU A 139 7.33 -4.98 -10.99
C LEU A 139 6.41 -3.79 -10.72
N PHE A 140 5.31 -3.66 -11.47
CA PHE A 140 4.29 -2.64 -11.22
C PHE A 140 3.66 -2.84 -9.85
N ALA A 141 3.26 -4.06 -9.50
CA ALA A 141 2.72 -4.37 -8.18
C ALA A 141 3.70 -4.02 -7.05
N LEU A 142 4.98 -4.39 -7.23
CA LEU A 142 6.05 -4.06 -6.28
C LEU A 142 6.24 -2.54 -6.15
N PHE A 143 6.30 -1.83 -7.28
CA PHE A 143 6.48 -0.37 -7.31
C PHE A 143 5.31 0.35 -6.64
N VAL A 144 4.07 -0.08 -6.91
CA VAL A 144 2.90 0.52 -6.26
C VAL A 144 2.92 0.28 -4.75
N PHE A 145 3.27 -0.93 -4.30
CA PHE A 145 3.35 -1.22 -2.88
C PHE A 145 4.47 -0.43 -2.18
N ILE A 146 5.65 -0.33 -2.77
CA ILE A 146 6.77 0.42 -2.20
C ILE A 146 6.51 1.93 -2.26
N GLY A 147 6.05 2.45 -3.39
CA GLY A 147 5.85 3.89 -3.58
C GLY A 147 4.64 4.40 -2.79
N TYR A 148 3.46 3.84 -3.05
CA TYR A 148 2.20 4.31 -2.47
C TYR A 148 1.83 3.54 -1.20
N GLY A 149 2.04 2.22 -1.19
CA GLY A 149 1.72 1.39 -0.04
C GLY A 149 2.49 1.82 1.21
N LEU A 150 3.83 1.94 1.12
CA LEU A 150 4.64 2.40 2.27
C LEU A 150 4.29 3.83 2.70
N ALA A 151 4.01 4.74 1.76
CA ALA A 151 3.60 6.11 2.10
C ALA A 151 2.30 6.14 2.91
N VAL A 152 1.35 5.25 2.59
CA VAL A 152 0.08 5.12 3.32
C VAL A 152 0.24 4.33 4.63
N ILE A 153 1.16 3.38 4.69
CA ILE A 153 1.44 2.56 5.87
C ILE A 153 2.27 3.32 6.91
N TYR A 154 3.20 4.18 6.48
CA TYR A 154 4.17 4.88 7.33
C TYR A 154 3.52 5.67 8.49
N PRO A 155 2.44 6.46 8.28
CA PRO A 155 1.73 7.13 9.37
C PRO A 155 1.23 6.17 10.46
N TYR A 156 0.94 4.92 10.09
CA TYR A 156 0.46 3.89 11.01
C TYR A 156 1.57 3.02 11.59
N TRP A 157 2.85 3.25 11.25
CA TRP A 157 3.96 2.38 11.65
C TRP A 157 4.07 2.19 13.16
N HIS A 158 3.69 3.21 13.95
CA HIS A 158 3.61 3.14 15.41
C HIS A 158 2.60 2.11 15.94
N LYS A 159 1.58 1.76 15.15
CA LYS A 159 0.58 0.72 15.49
C LYS A 159 1.09 -0.69 15.19
N PHE A 160 2.18 -0.83 14.43
CA PHE A 160 2.68 -2.15 14.04
C PHE A 160 3.35 -2.85 15.22
N LYS A 161 2.92 -4.08 15.52
CA LYS A 161 3.47 -4.94 16.58
C LYS A 161 4.31 -6.07 15.99
#